data_AF-A0A9E3F7R5-F1
#
_entry.id   AF-A0A9E3F7R5-F1
#
_cell.length_a   1.000
_cell.length_b   1.000
_cell.length_c   1.000
_cell.angle_alpha   90.00
_cell.angle_beta   90.00
_cell.angle_gamma   90.00
#
_symmetry.space_group_name_H-M   'P 1'
#
loop_
_entity.id
_entity.type
_entity.pdbx_description
1 polymer ?
#
loop_
_entity_poly.entity_id
_entity_poly.type
_entity_poly.pdbx_seq_one_letter_code
_entity_poly.pdbx_strand_id
1 'polypeptide(L)'
;MKQTTVKQHSILFSNDSIYNMVTGECSATVLQTPDGKAQMQGFCARHDKDGDTQSIAIRMPPGADKIEWKSTGGSGKYAGKQDSGWAQNVLTDGKISVVKWGGDCH
;
A
#
# COMPACT_ATOMS: atom_id res chain seq x y z
N MET A 1 -24.03 0.47 -6.44
CA MET A 1 -22.56 0.47 -6.22
C MET A 1 -22.33 0.94 -4.80
N LYS A 2 -21.62 0.16 -3.99
CA LYS A 2 -21.30 0.53 -2.61
C LYS A 2 -19.89 1.10 -2.57
N GLN A 3 -19.74 2.27 -1.94
CA GLN A 3 -18.44 2.91 -1.72
C GLN A 3 -18.05 2.80 -0.26
N THR A 4 -16.78 2.55 0.01
CA THR A 4 -16.22 2.54 1.37
C THR A 4 -14.86 3.19 1.35
N THR A 5 -14.63 4.11 2.28
CA THR A 5 -13.31 4.71 2.51
C THR A 5 -12.61 3.95 3.61
N VAL A 6 -11.37 3.54 3.34
CA VAL A 6 -10.49 2.86 4.28
C VAL A 6 -9.40 3.84 4.69
N LYS A 7 -9.18 3.97 6.00
CA LYS A 7 -8.03 4.65 6.58
C LYS A 7 -7.33 3.69 7.53
N GLN A 8 -6.03 3.53 7.38
CA GLN A 8 -5.26 2.57 8.14
C GLN A 8 -3.91 3.14 8.53
N HIS A 9 -3.50 2.91 9.77
CA HIS A 9 -2.09 2.99 10.13
C HIS A 9 -1.38 1.76 9.56
N SER A 10 -0.23 1.99 8.94
CA SER A 10 0.56 0.99 8.24
C SER A 10 1.96 0.95 8.84
N ILE A 11 2.45 -0.25 9.10
CA ILE A 11 3.85 -0.52 9.48
C ILE A 11 4.37 -1.59 8.52
N LEU A 12 5.55 -1.37 7.96
CA LEU A 12 6.22 -2.32 7.07
C LEU A 12 7.33 -3.05 7.84
N PHE A 13 7.41 -4.37 7.65
CA PHE A 13 8.45 -5.21 8.24
C PHE A 13 9.21 -5.92 7.12
N SER A 14 10.54 -5.87 7.19
CA SER A 14 11.44 -6.60 6.29
C SER A 14 12.79 -6.84 6.97
N ASN A 15 13.47 -7.94 6.65
CA ASN A 15 14.79 -8.20 7.21
C ASN A 15 15.93 -7.56 6.40
N ASP A 16 15.65 -7.14 5.16
CA ASP A 16 16.65 -6.88 4.13
C ASP A 16 16.28 -5.73 3.19
N SER A 17 15.28 -4.92 3.55
CA SER A 17 14.81 -3.80 2.73
C SER A 17 14.93 -2.46 3.44
N ILE A 18 15.16 -1.41 2.64
CA ILE A 18 15.11 -0.02 3.09
C ILE A 18 13.74 0.37 3.65
N TYR A 19 12.68 -0.39 3.36
CA TYR A 19 11.34 -0.14 3.89
C TYR A 19 11.08 -0.77 5.27
N ASN A 20 12.07 -1.42 5.88
CA ASN A 20 11.87 -1.98 7.22
C ASN A 20 11.57 -0.87 8.24
N MET A 21 10.54 -1.10 9.07
CA MET A 21 10.06 -0.16 10.07
C MET A 21 9.62 1.21 9.51
N VAL A 22 9.24 1.26 8.22
CA VAL A 22 8.56 2.41 7.64
C VAL A 22 7.11 2.42 8.11
N THR A 23 6.67 3.53 8.71
CA THR A 23 5.36 3.66 9.33
C THR A 23 4.60 4.88 8.84
N GLY A 24 3.28 4.83 8.84
CA GLY A 24 2.45 5.98 8.50
C GLY A 24 1.02 5.59 8.22
N GLU A 25 0.40 6.28 7.28
CA GLU A 25 -1.02 6.13 6.99
C GLU A 25 -1.27 5.76 5.53
N CYS A 26 -2.31 4.96 5.31
CA CYS A 26 -2.89 4.67 4.01
C CYS A 26 -4.35 5.12 4.01
N SER A 27 -4.78 5.72 2.89
CA SER A 27 -6.18 6.00 2.62
C SER A 27 -6.55 5.50 1.25
N ALA A 28 -7.67 4.78 1.16
CA ALA A 28 -8.16 4.23 -0.10
C ALA A 28 -9.69 4.26 -0.19
N THR A 29 -10.19 4.30 -1.41
CA THR A 29 -11.59 4.09 -1.72
C THR A 29 -11.76 2.70 -2.32
N VAL A 30 -12.67 1.92 -1.74
CA VAL A 30 -13.10 0.61 -2.26
C VAL A 30 -14.49 0.78 -2.86
N LEU A 31 -14.65 0.31 -4.09
CA LEU A 31 -15.93 0.27 -4.80
C LEU A 31 -16.33 -1.18 -5.06
N GLN A 32 -17.54 -1.55 -4.65
CA GLN A 32 -18.13 -2.83 -5.01
C GLN A 32 -18.95 -2.67 -6.29
N THR A 33 -18.52 -3.35 -7.35
CA THR A 33 -19.16 -3.33 -8.67
C THR A 33 -20.44 -4.16 -8.70
N PRO A 34 -21.36 -3.94 -9.66
CA PRO A 34 -22.63 -4.66 -9.73
C PRO A 34 -22.50 -6.19 -9.84
N ASP A 35 -21.40 -6.68 -10.42
CA ASP A 35 -21.05 -8.10 -10.52
C ASP A 35 -20.44 -8.68 -9.22
N GLY A 36 -20.48 -7.91 -8.12
CA GLY A 36 -20.03 -8.34 -6.79
C GLY A 36 -18.52 -8.20 -6.56
N LYS A 37 -17.73 -7.87 -7.58
CA LYS A 37 -16.28 -7.66 -7.44
C LYS A 37 -15.96 -6.37 -6.69
N ALA A 38 -14.74 -6.31 -6.16
CA ALA A 38 -14.21 -5.11 -5.54
C ALA A 38 -13.11 -4.51 -6.41
N GLN A 39 -13.05 -3.18 -6.47
CA GLN A 39 -11.89 -2.43 -6.93
C GLN A 39 -11.46 -1.42 -5.88
N MET A 40 -10.20 -1.05 -5.90
CA MET A 40 -9.60 -0.14 -4.92
C MET A 40 -8.67 0.86 -5.60
N GLN A 41 -8.64 2.09 -5.09
CA GLN A 41 -7.58 3.04 -5.39
C GLN A 41 -7.30 3.91 -4.16
N GLY A 42 -6.02 4.23 -3.92
CA GLY A 42 -5.62 5.03 -2.78
C GLY A 42 -4.16 5.41 -2.79
N PHE A 43 -3.73 5.97 -1.68
CA PHE A 43 -2.34 6.38 -1.45
C PHE A 43 -1.92 6.00 -0.03
N CYS A 44 -0.61 5.81 0.15
CA CYS A 44 0.00 5.75 1.47
C CYS A 44 1.11 6.78 1.56
N ALA A 45 1.25 7.39 2.73
CA ALA A 45 2.36 8.26 3.08
C ALA A 45 2.96 7.75 4.39
N ARG A 46 4.26 7.51 4.37
CA ARG A 46 4.99 6.90 5.48
C ARG A 46 6.32 7.61 5.71
N HIS A 47 6.92 7.38 6.87
CA HIS A 47 8.27 7.81 7.20
C HIS A 47 9.01 6.69 7.93
N ASP A 48 10.33 6.69 7.84
CA ASP A 48 11.18 5.82 8.66
C ASP A 48 11.72 6.54 9.90
N LYS A 49 12.58 5.83 10.64
CA LYS A 49 13.24 6.30 11.86
C LYS A 49 14.12 7.55 11.66
N ASP A 50 14.59 7.80 10.44
CA ASP A 50 15.46 8.94 10.11
C ASP A 50 14.63 10.15 9.62
N GLY A 51 13.31 9.98 9.49
CA GLY A 51 12.38 11.01 9.00
C GLY A 51 12.26 11.06 7.49
N ASP A 52 12.90 10.15 6.76
CA ASP A 52 12.77 10.07 5.30
C ASP A 52 11.37 9.58 4.95
N THR A 53 10.73 10.26 3.99
CA THR A 53 9.33 10.03 3.63
C THR A 53 9.19 9.15 2.40
N GLN A 54 8.20 8.26 2.39
CA GLN A 54 7.83 7.40 1.28
C GLN A 54 6.35 7.59 0.95
N SER A 55 6.04 7.84 -0.31
CA SER A 55 4.66 7.92 -0.80
C SER A 55 4.44 6.91 -1.92
N ILE A 56 3.33 6.18 -1.84
CA ILE A 56 2.92 5.23 -2.89
C ILE A 56 1.46 5.45 -3.28
N ALA A 57 1.15 5.20 -4.55
CA ALA A 57 -0.21 4.95 -5.01
C ALA A 57 -0.48 3.44 -4.94
N ILE A 58 -1.72 3.07 -4.60
CA ILE A 58 -2.20 1.69 -4.64
C ILE A 58 -3.44 1.59 -5.53
N ARG A 59 -3.57 0.46 -6.24
CA ARG A 59 -4.73 0.15 -7.08
C ARG A 59 -5.01 -1.34 -7.06
N MET A 60 -6.29 -1.72 -7.01
CA MET A 60 -6.73 -3.09 -7.24
C MET A 60 -7.84 -3.05 -8.30
N PRO A 61 -7.57 -3.53 -9.53
CA PRO A 61 -8.61 -3.64 -10.55
C PRO A 61 -9.76 -4.57 -10.12
N PRO A 62 -10.96 -4.44 -10.71
CA PRO A 62 -12.10 -5.31 -10.40
C PRO A 62 -11.75 -6.80 -10.55
N GLY A 63 -11.81 -7.54 -9.45
CA GLY A 63 -11.57 -8.99 -9.43
C GLY A 63 -10.09 -9.40 -9.47
N ALA A 64 -9.16 -8.47 -9.25
CA ALA A 64 -7.75 -8.81 -9.08
C ALA A 64 -7.49 -9.38 -7.69
N ASP A 65 -6.60 -10.38 -7.60
CA ASP A 65 -6.20 -11.01 -6.33
C ASP A 65 -5.10 -10.23 -5.59
N LYS A 66 -4.46 -9.27 -6.29
CA LYS A 66 -3.34 -8.48 -5.78
C LYS A 66 -3.60 -6.99 -5.96
N ILE A 67 -3.16 -6.22 -4.98
CA ILE A 67 -3.06 -4.78 -5.03
C ILE A 67 -1.76 -4.44 -5.75
N GLU A 68 -1.81 -3.59 -6.76
CA GLU A 68 -0.64 -2.97 -7.38
C GLU A 68 -0.24 -1.75 -6.58
N TRP A 69 1.06 -1.53 -6.41
CA TRP A 69 1.59 -0.31 -5.81
C TRP A 69 2.71 0.30 -6.65
N LYS A 70 2.84 1.63 -6.59
CA LYS A 70 3.90 2.39 -7.26
C LYS A 70 4.36 3.54 -6.39
N SER A 71 5.67 3.77 -6.32
CA SER A 71 6.26 4.99 -5.76
C SER A 71 5.70 6.21 -6.48
N THR A 72 5.25 7.19 -5.70
CA THR A 72 4.79 8.50 -6.20
C THR A 72 5.67 9.65 -5.71
N GLY A 73 6.70 9.35 -4.92
CA GLY A 73 7.62 10.33 -4.38
C GLY A 73 8.09 9.99 -2.98
N GLY A 74 9.04 10.80 -2.49
CA GLY A 74 9.64 10.63 -1.17
C GLY A 74 10.82 11.57 -0.98
N SER A 75 11.41 11.51 0.21
CA SER A 75 12.62 12.26 0.58
C SER A 75 13.76 11.33 0.97
N GLY A 76 14.97 11.90 1.10
CA GLY A 76 16.19 11.18 1.47
C GLY A 76 16.41 9.95 0.60
N LYS A 77 16.52 8.77 1.20
CA LYS A 77 16.79 7.51 0.45
C LYS A 77 15.66 7.05 -0.47
N TYR A 78 14.46 7.63 -0.36
CA TYR A 78 13.34 7.38 -1.25
C TYR A 78 13.22 8.41 -2.39
N ALA A 79 14.03 9.47 -2.37
CA ALA A 79 13.97 10.52 -3.37
C ALA A 79 14.29 9.98 -4.78
N GLY A 80 13.42 10.27 -5.75
CA GLY A 80 13.59 9.86 -7.14
C GLY A 80 13.37 8.37 -7.43
N LYS A 81 13.07 7.54 -6.43
CA LYS A 81 12.82 6.12 -6.64
C LYS A 81 11.53 5.85 -7.41
N GLN A 82 11.61 4.89 -8.32
CA GLN A 82 10.50 4.46 -9.20
C GLN A 82 10.00 3.05 -8.84
N ASP A 83 10.15 2.68 -7.57
CA ASP A 83 9.80 1.34 -7.09
C ASP A 83 8.33 1.01 -7.37
N SER A 84 8.05 -0.25 -7.66
CA SER A 84 6.68 -0.71 -7.85
C SER A 84 6.54 -2.19 -7.56
N GLY A 85 5.31 -2.66 -7.41
CA GLY A 85 5.07 -4.07 -7.18
C GLY A 85 3.64 -4.41 -6.82
N TRP A 86 3.51 -5.43 -5.98
CA TRP A 86 2.24 -5.99 -5.55
C TRP A 86 2.14 -6.16 -4.03
N ALA A 87 0.91 -6.18 -3.54
CA ALA A 87 0.52 -6.51 -2.18
C ALA A 87 -0.62 -7.53 -2.20
N GLN A 88 -0.61 -8.48 -1.27
CA GLN A 88 -1.64 -9.50 -1.13
C GLN A 88 -2.00 -9.69 0.34
N ASN A 89 -3.30 -9.64 0.65
CA ASN A 89 -3.77 -9.94 2.00
C ASN A 89 -3.46 -11.40 2.35
N VAL A 90 -2.85 -11.61 3.52
CA VAL A 90 -2.60 -12.93 4.11
C VAL A 90 -3.64 -13.23 5.19
N LEU A 91 -3.96 -12.23 6.01
CA LEU A 91 -4.92 -12.32 7.09
C LEU A 91 -5.65 -10.99 7.24
N THR A 92 -6.96 -11.02 7.47
CA THR A 92 -7.76 -9.86 7.87
C THR A 92 -8.78 -10.30 8.92
N ASP A 93 -8.83 -9.60 10.05
CA ASP A 93 -9.80 -9.87 11.14
C ASP A 93 -10.85 -8.75 11.31
N GLY A 94 -10.87 -7.78 10.39
CA GLY A 94 -11.75 -6.61 10.43
C GLY A 94 -11.15 -5.40 11.19
N LYS A 95 -10.04 -5.58 11.89
CA LYS A 95 -9.29 -4.50 12.56
C LYS A 95 -7.86 -4.38 12.03
N ILE A 96 -7.22 -5.52 11.80
CA ILE A 96 -5.86 -5.66 11.33
C ILE A 96 -5.88 -6.41 10.00
N SER A 97 -5.05 -5.96 9.07
CA SER A 97 -4.72 -6.68 7.84
C SER A 97 -3.22 -6.94 7.81
N VAL A 98 -2.85 -8.21 7.70
CA VAL A 98 -1.47 -8.63 7.41
C VAL A 98 -1.35 -8.80 5.92
N VAL A 99 -0.43 -8.06 5.32
CA VAL A 99 -0.26 -7.99 3.87
C VAL A 99 1.16 -8.40 3.52
N LYS A 100 1.29 -9.35 2.59
CA LYS A 100 2.57 -9.67 1.97
C LYS A 100 2.83 -8.71 0.82
N TRP A 101 4.01 -8.09 0.82
CA TRP A 101 4.47 -7.18 -0.23
C TRP A 101 5.56 -7.84 -1.06
N GLY A 102 5.61 -7.49 -2.34
CA GLY A 102 6.70 -7.82 -3.24
C GLY A 102 6.79 -6.77 -4.35
N GLY A 103 7.91 -6.70 -5.05
CA GLY A 103 8.10 -5.71 -6.10
C GLY A 103 9.55 -5.56 -6.51
N ASP A 104 9.75 -4.71 -7.50
CA ASP A 104 11.05 -4.30 -8.01
C ASP A 104 11.42 -2.96 -7.38
N CYS A 105 12.55 -2.96 -6.67
CA CYS A 105 13.06 -1.80 -5.95
C CYS A 105 14.32 -1.29 -6.69
N HIS A 106 14.28 -0.04 -7.16
CA HIS A 106 15.30 0.60 -7.98
C HIS A 106 15.87 1.82 -7.28
#